data_AF-A0AAD9SWH0-F1
#
_entry.id   AF-A0AAD9SWH0-F1
#
_cell.length_a   1.000
_cell.length_b   1.000
_cell.length_c   1.000
_cell.angle_alpha   90.00
_cell.angle_beta   90.00
_cell.angle_gamma   90.00
#
_symmetry.space_group_name_H-M   'P 1'
#
loop_
_entity.id
_entity.type
_entity.pdbx_description
1 polymer ?
#
loop_
_entity_poly.entity_id
_entity_poly.type
_entity_poly.pdbx_seq_one_letter_code
_entity_poly.pdbx_strand_id
1 'polypeptide(L)'
;MHQHLYIVCYLCSALPLLFFFYFSNRTVHNIKTASRSFPLTMLTQALLTFSLLILSISALPPIYAGTKNKVPTPLTLSHRQNSPPGGSNSTACSPAVMALAAGIQSNIDDQSNEVATVSALGNIMAQNPMDMALYSAAQTSLLGFVTKGIAIRENNQKITPPGNGATAGLAMVAMAQMEELNITMSLAVSGTGAVDKAKGMQMVEVLKKDFAGGIEQNKKNLAAAMAGCSGPTKASIVI
;
A
#
# COMPACT_ATOMS: atom_id res chain seq x y z
N MET A 1 21.52 8.36 18.08
CA MET A 1 20.37 7.44 17.86
C MET A 1 19.07 8.16 18.28
N HIS A 2 18.73 9.29 17.65
CA HIS A 2 17.57 10.13 18.05
C HIS A 2 16.77 10.71 16.86
N GLN A 3 16.95 10.23 15.63
CA GLN A 3 16.20 10.71 14.47
C GLN A 3 15.03 9.82 14.02
N HIS A 4 14.84 8.63 14.62
CA HIS A 4 13.81 7.69 14.16
C HIS A 4 12.40 7.95 14.73
N LEU A 5 12.22 8.91 15.65
CA LEU A 5 10.91 9.20 16.26
C LEU A 5 10.10 10.29 15.53
N TYR A 6 10.71 11.04 14.61
CA TYR A 6 10.03 12.15 13.92
C TYR A 6 9.26 11.73 12.65
N ILE A 7 9.58 10.58 12.05
CA ILE A 7 8.97 10.16 10.77
C ILE A 7 7.65 9.42 10.97
N VAL A 8 7.46 8.75 12.12
CA VAL A 8 6.17 8.09 12.45
C VAL A 8 5.08 9.13 12.80
N CYS A 9 5.46 10.32 13.25
CA CYS A 9 4.51 11.37 13.65
C CYS A 9 4.00 12.22 12.46
N TYR A 10 4.78 12.35 11.38
CA TYR A 10 4.39 13.15 10.21
C TYR A 10 3.26 12.51 9.37
N LEU A 11 3.13 11.18 9.44
CA LEU A 11 2.02 10.46 8.81
C LEU A 11 0.70 10.62 9.56
N CYS A 12 0.69 11.07 10.82
CA CYS A 12 -0.57 11.24 11.58
C CYS A 12 -1.17 12.65 11.44
N SER A 13 -0.36 13.67 11.14
CA SER A 13 -0.81 15.08 11.03
C SER A 13 -1.08 15.58 9.60
N ALA A 14 -0.60 14.86 8.56
CA ALA A 14 -0.87 15.23 7.17
C ALA A 14 -2.21 14.68 6.61
N LEU A 15 -2.85 13.73 7.33
CA LEU A 15 -4.09 13.09 6.90
C LEU A 15 -5.30 14.02 6.70
N PRO A 16 -5.49 15.15 7.43
CA PRO A 16 -6.67 16.01 7.20
C PRO A 16 -6.55 16.94 5.99
N LEU A 17 -5.33 17.34 5.59
CA LEU A 17 -5.14 18.40 4.59
C LEU A 17 -5.12 17.88 3.14
N LEU A 18 -4.70 16.64 2.91
CA LEU A 18 -4.75 16.00 1.58
C LEU A 18 -6.13 15.40 1.25
N PHE A 19 -6.96 15.16 2.27
CA PHE A 19 -8.37 14.81 2.09
C PHE A 19 -9.15 15.96 1.42
N PHE A 20 -8.77 17.23 1.66
CA PHE A 20 -9.44 18.41 1.11
C PHE A 20 -9.08 18.72 -0.36
N PHE A 21 -7.85 18.43 -0.79
CA PHE A 21 -7.42 18.70 -2.16
C PHE A 21 -7.88 17.63 -3.17
N TYR A 22 -8.01 16.37 -2.77
CA TYR A 22 -8.51 15.32 -3.68
C TYR A 22 -10.04 15.36 -3.83
N PHE A 23 -10.79 15.84 -2.83
CA PHE A 23 -12.26 16.02 -2.94
C PHE A 23 -12.67 17.27 -3.73
N SER A 24 -11.84 18.32 -3.75
CA SER A 24 -12.15 19.55 -4.53
C SER A 24 -12.19 19.34 -6.04
N ASN A 25 -11.56 18.28 -6.59
CA ASN A 25 -11.49 18.06 -8.03
C ASN A 25 -12.58 17.11 -8.59
N ARG A 26 -13.44 16.52 -7.74
CA ARG A 26 -14.53 15.62 -8.18
C ARG A 26 -15.93 16.23 -8.05
N THR A 27 -16.04 17.47 -7.58
CA THR A 27 -17.33 18.16 -7.38
C THR A 27 -17.55 19.29 -8.41
N VAL A 28 -17.14 19.08 -9.66
CA VAL A 28 -17.47 20.01 -10.76
C VAL A 28 -17.93 19.22 -11.98
N HIS A 29 -19.00 18.42 -11.86
CA HIS A 29 -19.85 18.01 -13.00
C HIS A 29 -21.16 17.34 -12.52
N ASN A 30 -21.94 18.03 -11.68
CA ASN A 30 -23.42 17.99 -11.72
C ASN A 30 -23.99 18.85 -10.59
N ILE A 31 -24.21 20.13 -10.84
CA ILE A 31 -25.15 20.94 -10.05
C ILE A 31 -26.15 21.52 -11.03
N LYS A 32 -27.23 20.79 -11.26
CA LYS A 32 -28.52 21.38 -11.60
C LYS A 32 -29.52 20.96 -10.53
N THR A 33 -29.86 21.94 -9.70
CA THR A 33 -31.16 22.12 -9.02
C THR A 33 -31.67 20.97 -8.14
N ALA A 34 -31.50 21.09 -6.82
CA ALA A 34 -32.58 20.87 -5.86
C ALA A 34 -32.20 21.42 -4.48
N SER A 35 -32.83 22.51 -4.09
CA SER A 35 -32.85 23.03 -2.72
C SER A 35 -33.66 22.11 -1.82
N ARG A 36 -33.03 21.39 -0.88
CA ARG A 36 -33.71 20.86 0.30
C ARG A 36 -32.80 20.94 1.53
N SER A 37 -33.38 21.47 2.59
CA SER A 37 -32.81 21.77 3.89
C SER A 37 -32.13 20.55 4.52
N PHE A 38 -30.86 20.70 4.91
CA PHE A 38 -30.14 19.71 5.70
C PHE A 38 -30.53 19.84 7.19
N PRO A 39 -30.90 18.75 7.88
CA PRO A 39 -31.20 18.81 9.32
C PRO A 39 -29.92 18.94 10.17
N LEU A 40 -30.00 19.84 11.15
CA LEU A 40 -28.95 20.30 12.06
C LEU A 40 -28.46 19.24 13.08
N THR A 41 -28.67 17.95 12.83
CA THR A 41 -28.48 16.87 13.81
C THR A 41 -27.23 16.00 13.56
N MET A 42 -26.52 16.21 12.46
CA MET A 42 -25.26 15.48 12.14
C MET A 42 -23.99 16.18 12.65
N LEU A 43 -24.09 17.40 13.18
CA LEU A 43 -22.92 18.18 13.64
C LEU A 43 -22.52 17.88 15.10
N THR A 44 -23.37 17.21 15.88
CA THR A 44 -23.12 16.94 17.31
C THR A 44 -22.49 15.57 17.60
N GLN A 45 -22.39 14.67 16.62
CA GLN A 45 -21.73 13.36 16.80
C GLN A 45 -20.25 13.32 16.40
N ALA A 46 -19.74 14.34 15.69
CA ALA A 46 -18.34 14.42 15.28
C ALA A 46 -17.39 14.96 16.37
N LEU A 47 -17.91 15.40 17.52
CA LEU A 47 -17.11 16.01 18.60
C LEU A 47 -16.91 15.11 19.83
N LEU A 48 -17.45 13.89 19.86
CA LEU A 48 -17.47 13.03 21.05
C LEU A 48 -16.61 11.75 20.97
N THR A 49 -15.91 11.50 19.85
CA THR A 49 -15.01 10.33 19.71
C THR A 49 -13.52 10.66 19.77
N PHE A 50 -13.14 11.92 20.06
CA PHE A 50 -11.73 12.34 20.11
C PHE A 50 -11.07 12.29 21.51
N SER A 51 -11.77 11.81 22.55
CA SER A 51 -11.30 11.87 23.95
C SER A 51 -10.93 10.52 24.60
N LEU A 52 -10.66 9.45 23.85
CA LEU A 52 -10.27 8.14 24.41
C LEU A 52 -9.00 7.55 23.76
N LEU A 53 -7.96 8.36 23.61
CA LEU A 53 -6.63 7.87 23.24
C LEU A 53 -5.52 8.39 24.16
N ILE A 54 -5.71 8.26 25.48
CA ILE A 54 -4.59 8.37 26.43
C ILE A 54 -4.82 7.32 27.53
N LEU A 55 -3.90 6.36 27.63
CA LEU A 55 -3.50 5.53 28.79
C LEU A 55 -3.30 4.06 28.41
N SER A 56 -2.10 3.73 27.93
CA SER A 56 -1.44 2.44 28.23
C SER A 56 0.03 2.46 27.75
N ILE A 57 0.92 3.00 28.60
CA ILE A 57 2.33 2.61 28.57
C ILE A 57 2.66 2.14 29.99
N SER A 58 2.62 0.83 30.19
CA SER A 58 3.12 0.17 31.39
C SER A 58 4.40 -0.58 31.03
N ALA A 59 5.51 -0.10 31.60
CA ALA A 59 6.71 -0.81 32.02
C ALA A 59 7.25 -1.97 31.15
N LEU A 60 8.45 -1.78 30.60
CA LEU A 60 9.39 -2.86 30.28
C LEU A 60 10.61 -2.79 31.24
N PRO A 61 11.14 -3.94 31.70
CA PRO A 61 12.26 -4.02 32.64
C PRO A 61 13.63 -3.75 31.99
N PRO A 62 14.69 -3.49 32.77
CA PRO A 62 16.02 -3.19 32.25
C PRO A 62 16.74 -4.46 31.80
N ILE A 63 17.30 -4.45 30.59
CA ILE A 63 18.26 -5.47 30.15
C ILE A 63 19.68 -4.89 30.16
N TYR A 64 20.43 -5.46 31.10
CA TYR A 64 21.86 -5.73 31.22
C TYR A 64 22.91 -5.08 30.30
N ALA A 65 24.02 -4.77 30.96
CA ALA A 65 25.29 -4.29 30.49
C ALA A 65 26.09 -5.28 29.63
N GLY A 66 26.92 -4.73 28.74
CA GLY A 66 28.23 -5.28 28.40
C GLY A 66 28.43 -5.69 26.93
N THR A 67 29.20 -4.91 26.18
CA THR A 67 30.56 -5.30 25.77
C THR A 67 31.26 -4.12 25.09
N LYS A 68 32.51 -3.90 25.50
CA LYS A 68 33.42 -2.88 24.96
C LYS A 68 33.83 -3.31 23.56
N ASN A 69 33.64 -2.46 22.56
CA ASN A 69 34.28 -2.64 21.26
C ASN A 69 35.22 -1.47 20.94
N LYS A 70 36.42 -1.90 20.52
CA LYS A 70 37.64 -1.16 20.24
C LYS A 70 37.44 0.02 19.31
N VAL A 71 38.19 1.08 19.59
CA VAL A 71 38.49 2.22 18.71
C VAL A 71 38.99 1.73 17.35
N PRO A 72 38.41 2.16 16.22
CA PRO A 72 39.00 1.94 14.90
C PRO A 72 40.22 2.84 14.68
N THR A 73 41.34 2.22 14.31
CA THR A 73 42.55 2.85 13.77
C THR A 73 42.24 3.62 12.48
N PRO A 74 42.83 4.81 12.24
CA PRO A 74 42.54 5.61 11.05
C PRO A 74 43.04 4.93 9.78
N LEU A 75 42.15 4.75 8.80
CA LEU A 75 42.50 4.28 7.47
C LEU A 75 43.13 5.42 6.67
N THR A 76 44.34 5.12 6.21
CA THR A 76 45.20 5.85 5.28
C THR A 76 44.49 6.30 4.00
N LEU A 77 44.65 7.57 3.68
CA LEU A 77 44.33 8.19 2.39
C LEU A 77 45.38 7.74 1.35
N SER A 78 45.00 6.99 0.31
CA SER A 78 45.87 6.79 -0.85
C SER A 78 45.11 6.52 -2.15
N HIS A 79 45.49 7.31 -3.15
CA HIS A 79 45.34 7.15 -4.59
C HIS A 79 43.98 7.42 -5.25
N ARG A 80 43.87 8.65 -5.78
CA ARG A 80 43.12 8.98 -7.00
C ARG A 80 43.58 8.06 -8.14
N GLN A 81 42.66 7.33 -8.74
CA GLN A 81 42.76 6.91 -10.13
C GLN A 81 41.64 7.57 -10.94
N ASN A 82 42.05 8.41 -11.88
CA ASN A 82 41.19 8.93 -12.93
C ASN A 82 40.76 7.75 -13.82
N SER A 83 39.46 7.51 -13.93
CA SER A 83 38.86 6.62 -14.94
C SER A 83 37.93 7.42 -15.86
N PRO A 84 37.78 7.01 -17.14
CA PRO A 84 37.10 7.80 -18.17
C PRO A 84 35.57 7.83 -17.97
N PRO A 85 34.85 8.83 -18.53
CA PRO A 85 33.41 8.92 -18.42
C PRO A 85 32.75 8.03 -19.48
N GLY A 86 32.10 6.94 -19.05
CA GLY A 86 31.28 6.13 -19.98
C GLY A 86 31.22 4.66 -19.62
N GLY A 87 30.29 4.32 -18.74
CA GLY A 87 29.94 2.94 -18.39
C GLY A 87 29.03 2.96 -17.19
N SER A 88 27.72 2.75 -17.39
CA SER A 88 26.78 2.58 -16.28
C SER A 88 27.11 1.26 -15.58
N ASN A 89 28.11 1.31 -14.70
CA ASN A 89 28.45 0.23 -13.79
C ASN A 89 27.32 0.16 -12.75
N SER A 90 26.21 -0.47 -13.10
CA SER A 90 25.20 -0.79 -12.09
C SER A 90 25.83 -1.78 -11.11
N THR A 91 26.18 -1.29 -9.93
CA THR A 91 26.65 -2.13 -8.82
C THR A 91 25.58 -3.16 -8.47
N ALA A 92 25.97 -4.33 -7.96
CA ALA A 92 25.00 -5.30 -7.46
C ALA A 92 24.10 -4.67 -6.38
N CYS A 93 22.80 -4.94 -6.43
CA CYS A 93 21.87 -4.46 -5.41
C CYS A 93 22.21 -5.05 -4.03
N SER A 94 22.04 -4.26 -2.98
CA SER A 94 22.18 -4.76 -1.62
C SER A 94 21.13 -5.85 -1.34
N PRO A 95 21.39 -6.79 -0.39
CA PRO A 95 20.40 -7.79 -0.02
C PRO A 95 19.05 -7.19 0.41
N ALA A 96 19.06 -6.01 1.04
CA ALA A 96 17.84 -5.31 1.44
C ALA A 96 17.04 -4.78 0.25
N VAL A 97 17.71 -4.25 -0.79
CA VAL A 97 17.05 -3.84 -2.04
C VAL A 97 16.48 -5.05 -2.77
N MET A 98 17.21 -6.17 -2.81
CA MET A 98 16.72 -7.41 -3.41
C MET A 98 15.50 -7.98 -2.68
N ALA A 99 15.50 -7.94 -1.33
CA ALA A 99 14.35 -8.36 -0.53
C ALA A 99 13.12 -7.46 -0.77
N LEU A 100 13.33 -6.14 -0.84
CA LEU A 100 12.27 -5.19 -1.19
C LEU A 100 11.71 -5.46 -2.59
N ALA A 101 12.57 -5.65 -3.58
CA ALA A 101 12.15 -5.93 -4.96
C ALA A 101 11.34 -7.23 -5.04
N ALA A 102 11.78 -8.30 -4.37
CA ALA A 102 11.03 -9.56 -4.30
C ALA A 102 9.66 -9.39 -3.62
N GLY A 103 9.60 -8.61 -2.54
CA GLY A 103 8.35 -8.30 -1.87
C GLY A 103 7.39 -7.46 -2.73
N ILE A 104 7.89 -6.51 -3.51
CA ILE A 104 7.07 -5.73 -4.46
C ILE A 104 6.58 -6.62 -5.60
N GLN A 105 7.42 -7.52 -6.12
CA GLN A 105 7.00 -8.48 -7.14
C GLN A 105 5.90 -9.41 -6.62
N SER A 106 6.03 -9.93 -5.40
CA SER A 106 4.99 -10.73 -4.75
C SER A 106 3.64 -9.99 -4.66
N ASN A 107 3.66 -8.67 -4.44
CA ASN A 107 2.45 -7.85 -4.45
C ASN A 107 1.84 -7.72 -5.87
N ILE A 108 2.68 -7.56 -6.90
CA ILE A 108 2.21 -7.54 -8.30
C ILE A 108 1.56 -8.87 -8.68
N ASP A 109 2.17 -9.98 -8.25
CA ASP A 109 1.67 -11.32 -8.52
C ASP A 109 0.31 -11.55 -7.81
N ASP A 110 0.16 -11.07 -6.58
CA ASP A 110 -1.10 -11.19 -5.83
C ASP A 110 -2.24 -10.36 -6.43
N GLN A 111 -1.96 -9.15 -6.89
CA GLN A 111 -2.95 -8.30 -7.58
C GLN A 111 -3.47 -8.91 -8.88
N SER A 112 -2.71 -9.83 -9.50
CA SER A 112 -3.22 -10.60 -10.64
C SER A 112 -4.38 -11.52 -10.22
N ASN A 113 -4.33 -12.07 -9.00
CA ASN A 113 -5.44 -12.84 -8.44
C ASN A 113 -6.63 -11.94 -8.07
N GLU A 114 -6.39 -10.72 -7.59
CA GLU A 114 -7.45 -9.73 -7.33
C GLU A 114 -8.23 -9.41 -8.62
N VAL A 115 -7.52 -9.10 -9.72
CA VAL A 115 -8.12 -8.83 -11.04
C VAL A 115 -8.93 -10.01 -11.56
N ALA A 116 -8.38 -11.23 -11.44
CA ALA A 116 -9.09 -12.45 -11.84
C ALA A 116 -10.37 -12.65 -11.03
N THR A 117 -10.28 -12.47 -9.70
CA THR A 117 -11.42 -12.71 -8.80
C THR A 117 -12.52 -11.67 -8.96
N VAL A 118 -12.18 -10.38 -9.12
CA VAL A 118 -13.18 -9.33 -9.34
C VAL A 118 -13.85 -9.45 -10.71
N SER A 119 -13.13 -9.94 -11.72
CA SER A 119 -13.70 -10.26 -13.03
C SER A 119 -14.67 -11.43 -12.94
N ALA A 120 -14.30 -12.49 -12.19
CA ALA A 120 -15.20 -13.60 -11.92
C ALA A 120 -16.46 -13.14 -11.16
N LEU A 121 -16.32 -12.26 -10.16
CA LEU A 121 -17.44 -11.69 -9.43
C LEU A 121 -18.42 -10.95 -10.36
N GLY A 122 -17.92 -10.11 -11.27
CA GLY A 122 -18.74 -9.47 -12.30
C GLY A 122 -19.49 -10.45 -13.19
N ASN A 123 -18.82 -11.53 -13.62
CA ASN A 123 -19.46 -12.57 -14.43
C ASN A 123 -20.58 -13.30 -13.67
N ILE A 124 -20.38 -13.57 -12.38
CA ILE A 124 -21.41 -14.17 -11.51
C ILE A 124 -22.62 -13.25 -11.37
N MET A 125 -22.39 -11.95 -11.15
CA MET A 125 -23.46 -10.96 -11.02
C MET A 125 -24.33 -10.82 -12.28
N ALA A 126 -23.72 -11.03 -13.46
CA ALA A 126 -24.42 -11.00 -14.75
C ALA A 126 -25.33 -12.22 -15.00
N GLN A 127 -25.21 -13.29 -14.22
CA GLN A 127 -26.06 -14.49 -14.39
C GLN A 127 -27.52 -14.23 -14.01
N ASN A 128 -28.43 -14.98 -14.63
CA ASN A 128 -29.86 -14.97 -14.32
C ASN A 128 -30.46 -16.40 -14.34
N PRO A 129 -30.80 -16.99 -13.17
CA PRO A 129 -30.61 -16.44 -11.82
C PRO A 129 -29.11 -16.34 -11.46
N MET A 130 -28.77 -15.46 -10.52
CA MET A 130 -27.41 -15.36 -9.99
C MET A 130 -27.14 -16.50 -9.01
N ASP A 131 -26.00 -17.17 -9.17
CA ASP A 131 -25.54 -18.16 -8.19
C ASP A 131 -24.98 -17.46 -6.94
N MET A 132 -25.81 -17.41 -5.89
CA MET A 132 -25.48 -16.75 -4.63
C MET A 132 -24.36 -17.44 -3.85
N ALA A 133 -24.23 -18.77 -3.96
CA ALA A 133 -23.17 -19.50 -3.28
C ALA A 133 -21.82 -19.18 -3.93
N LEU A 134 -21.79 -19.18 -5.26
CA LEU A 134 -20.61 -18.81 -6.02
C LEU A 134 -20.25 -17.32 -5.83
N TYR A 135 -21.25 -16.43 -5.77
CA TYR A 135 -21.04 -15.01 -5.45
C TYR A 135 -20.35 -14.83 -4.10
N SER A 136 -20.88 -15.49 -3.05
CA SER A 136 -20.32 -15.38 -1.70
C SER A 136 -18.89 -15.94 -1.60
N ALA A 137 -18.62 -17.06 -2.28
CA ALA A 137 -17.27 -17.64 -2.35
C ALA A 137 -16.28 -16.72 -3.09
N ALA A 138 -16.69 -16.14 -4.22
CA ALA A 138 -15.87 -15.20 -4.98
C ALA A 138 -15.60 -13.90 -4.20
N GLN A 139 -16.61 -13.35 -3.52
CA GLN A 139 -16.45 -12.15 -2.67
C GLN A 139 -15.52 -12.41 -1.49
N THR A 140 -15.62 -13.57 -0.84
CA THR A 140 -14.71 -13.98 0.25
C THR A 140 -13.28 -14.12 -0.26
N SER A 141 -13.10 -14.74 -1.44
CA SER A 141 -11.79 -14.90 -2.07
C SER A 141 -11.18 -13.54 -2.42
N LEU A 142 -11.98 -12.61 -2.95
CA LEU A 142 -11.55 -11.25 -3.27
C LEU A 142 -11.06 -10.51 -2.02
N LEU A 143 -11.82 -10.57 -0.93
CA LEU A 143 -11.42 -9.99 0.35
C LEU A 143 -10.12 -10.62 0.88
N GLY A 144 -9.94 -11.92 0.70
CA GLY A 144 -8.71 -12.63 1.06
C GLY A 144 -7.49 -12.12 0.29
N PHE A 145 -7.61 -11.90 -1.02
CA PHE A 145 -6.51 -11.33 -1.82
C PHE A 145 -6.22 -9.88 -1.44
N VAL A 146 -7.24 -9.01 -1.33
CA VAL A 146 -7.05 -7.61 -0.94
C VAL A 146 -6.35 -7.47 0.41
N THR A 147 -6.75 -8.28 1.41
CA THR A 147 -6.12 -8.26 2.73
C THR A 147 -4.69 -8.80 2.72
N LYS A 148 -4.42 -9.82 1.90
CA LYS A 148 -3.06 -10.34 1.68
C LYS A 148 -2.16 -9.31 0.99
N GLY A 149 -2.64 -8.64 -0.06
CA GLY A 149 -1.93 -7.58 -0.76
C GLY A 149 -1.54 -6.41 0.17
N ILE A 150 -2.44 -6.03 1.07
CA ILE A 150 -2.19 -5.05 2.14
C ILE A 150 -1.03 -5.52 3.05
N ALA A 151 -1.08 -6.75 3.55
CA ALA A 151 -0.06 -7.27 4.45
C ALA A 151 1.33 -7.35 3.78
N ILE A 152 1.38 -7.75 2.50
CA ILE A 152 2.62 -7.76 1.71
C ILE A 152 3.17 -6.33 1.59
N ARG A 153 2.33 -5.35 1.27
CA ARG A 153 2.74 -3.95 1.17
C ARG A 153 3.27 -3.40 2.49
N GLU A 154 2.60 -3.66 3.60
CA GLU A 154 3.06 -3.23 4.93
C GLU A 154 4.43 -3.81 5.26
N ASN A 155 4.67 -5.07 4.92
CA ASN A 155 5.99 -5.67 5.03
C ASN A 155 7.01 -4.98 4.11
N ASN A 156 6.65 -4.67 2.86
CA ASN A 156 7.53 -3.94 1.94
C ASN A 156 7.93 -2.57 2.51
N GLN A 157 6.97 -1.81 3.06
CA GLN A 157 7.24 -0.53 3.72
C GLN A 157 8.20 -0.71 4.91
N LYS A 158 8.00 -1.75 5.72
CA LYS A 158 8.85 -2.05 6.88
C LYS A 158 10.31 -2.36 6.50
N ILE A 159 10.52 -3.08 5.39
CA ILE A 159 11.88 -3.48 4.95
C ILE A 159 12.51 -2.47 3.98
N THR A 160 11.79 -1.41 3.61
CA THR A 160 12.30 -0.41 2.65
C THR A 160 13.52 0.31 3.23
N PRO A 161 14.69 0.25 2.56
CA PRO A 161 15.88 0.97 3.03
C PRO A 161 15.66 2.49 3.04
N PRO A 162 16.20 3.22 4.03
CA PRO A 162 16.14 4.68 4.03
C PRO A 162 16.67 5.28 2.73
N GLY A 163 15.93 6.23 2.16
CA GLY A 163 16.30 6.90 0.90
C GLY A 163 16.04 6.08 -0.37
N ASN A 164 15.46 4.88 -0.27
CA ASN A 164 15.09 4.11 -1.45
C ASN A 164 13.95 4.80 -2.23
N GLY A 165 14.07 4.86 -3.56
CA GLY A 165 13.13 5.56 -4.44
C GLY A 165 11.70 5.01 -4.42
N ALA A 166 11.49 3.76 -4.00
CA ALA A 166 10.16 3.16 -3.89
C ALA A 166 9.32 3.72 -2.73
N THR A 167 9.93 4.39 -1.74
CA THR A 167 9.27 4.81 -0.49
C THR A 167 7.98 5.59 -0.72
N ALA A 168 8.03 6.63 -1.56
CA ALA A 168 6.86 7.47 -1.81
C ALA A 168 5.75 6.70 -2.54
N GLY A 169 6.11 5.87 -3.51
CA GLY A 169 5.14 5.11 -4.27
C GLY A 169 4.50 3.96 -3.47
N LEU A 170 5.23 3.35 -2.52
CA LEU A 170 4.64 2.40 -1.57
C LEU A 170 3.61 3.07 -0.65
N ALA A 171 3.81 4.34 -0.29
CA ALA A 171 2.83 5.11 0.48
C ALA A 171 1.57 5.44 -0.35
N MET A 172 1.71 5.74 -1.65
CA MET A 172 0.55 5.97 -2.53
C MET A 172 -0.31 4.70 -2.67
N VAL A 173 0.31 3.54 -2.86
CA VAL A 173 -0.41 2.26 -2.93
C VAL A 173 -1.14 1.97 -1.61
N ALA A 174 -0.57 2.34 -0.46
CA ALA A 174 -1.24 2.14 0.83
C ALA A 174 -2.58 2.89 0.93
N MET A 175 -2.64 4.11 0.39
CA MET A 175 -3.86 4.91 0.38
C MET A 175 -4.92 4.31 -0.56
N ALA A 176 -4.51 3.87 -1.76
CA ALA A 176 -5.42 3.24 -2.72
C ALA A 176 -6.03 1.94 -2.19
N GLN A 177 -5.22 1.08 -1.56
CA GLN A 177 -5.70 -0.21 -1.05
C GLN A 177 -6.71 -0.09 0.11
N MET A 178 -6.76 1.05 0.82
CA MET A 178 -7.83 1.31 1.79
C MET A 178 -9.19 1.54 1.13
N GLU A 179 -9.20 2.20 -0.03
CA GLU A 179 -10.42 2.40 -0.83
C GLU A 179 -10.86 1.05 -1.44
N GLU A 180 -9.93 0.28 -1.99
CA GLU A 180 -10.19 -1.06 -2.53
C GLU A 180 -10.78 -2.01 -1.47
N LEU A 181 -10.23 -1.98 -0.24
CA LEU A 181 -10.77 -2.76 0.88
C LEU A 181 -12.20 -2.35 1.22
N ASN A 182 -12.46 -1.05 1.34
CA ASN A 182 -13.79 -0.55 1.66
C ASN A 182 -14.83 -0.93 0.58
N ILE A 183 -14.46 -0.82 -0.71
CA ILE A 183 -15.32 -1.23 -1.80
C ILE A 183 -15.55 -2.75 -1.77
N THR A 184 -14.51 -3.54 -1.53
CA THR A 184 -14.60 -5.01 -1.43
C THR A 184 -15.51 -5.45 -0.28
N MET A 185 -15.44 -4.77 0.86
CA MET A 185 -16.35 -4.99 1.99
C MET A 185 -17.80 -4.60 1.65
N SER A 186 -18.00 -3.55 0.86
CA SER A 186 -19.34 -3.12 0.42
C SER A 186 -20.04 -4.11 -0.52
N LEU A 187 -19.28 -5.02 -1.13
CA LEU A 187 -19.78 -6.11 -1.98
C LEU A 187 -20.25 -7.33 -1.19
N ALA A 188 -20.04 -7.37 0.13
CA ALA A 188 -20.49 -8.47 0.97
C ALA A 188 -22.01 -8.66 0.88
N VAL A 189 -22.46 -9.92 0.99
CA VAL A 189 -23.89 -10.25 1.01
C VAL A 189 -24.50 -9.61 2.26
N SER A 190 -25.55 -8.81 2.08
CA SER A 190 -26.24 -8.16 3.19
C SER A 190 -26.97 -9.19 4.07
N GLY A 191 -27.32 -8.81 5.30
CA GLY A 191 -28.06 -9.69 6.22
C GLY A 191 -29.44 -10.14 5.72
N THR A 192 -29.98 -9.50 4.67
CA THR A 192 -31.21 -9.92 3.99
C THR A 192 -30.98 -10.97 2.91
N GLY A 193 -29.74 -11.36 2.65
CA GLY A 193 -29.36 -12.30 1.58
C GLY A 193 -29.41 -11.68 0.17
N ALA A 194 -29.80 -10.42 0.04
CA ALA A 194 -29.91 -9.74 -1.24
C ALA A 194 -28.61 -8.99 -1.60
N VAL A 195 -28.33 -8.95 -2.92
CA VAL A 195 -27.26 -8.16 -3.53
C VAL A 195 -27.89 -7.19 -4.53
N ASP A 196 -27.59 -5.90 -4.39
CA ASP A 196 -27.93 -4.89 -5.39
C ASP A 196 -27.02 -5.08 -6.60
N LYS A 197 -27.53 -5.76 -7.64
CA LYS A 197 -26.76 -6.06 -8.85
C LYS A 197 -26.26 -4.82 -9.56
N ALA A 198 -27.08 -3.77 -9.65
CA ALA A 198 -26.73 -2.57 -10.40
C ALA A 198 -25.57 -1.83 -9.72
N LYS A 199 -25.68 -1.63 -8.41
CA LYS A 199 -24.62 -1.01 -7.61
C LYS A 199 -23.37 -1.88 -7.54
N GLY A 200 -23.51 -3.19 -7.33
CA GLY A 200 -22.36 -4.10 -7.25
C GLY A 200 -21.58 -4.17 -8.56
N MET A 201 -22.24 -4.14 -9.72
CA MET A 201 -21.56 -4.08 -11.02
C MET A 201 -20.77 -2.77 -11.20
N GLN A 202 -21.27 -1.64 -10.70
CA GLN A 202 -20.51 -0.39 -10.70
C GLN A 202 -19.24 -0.51 -9.85
N MET A 203 -19.34 -1.12 -8.67
CA MET A 203 -18.20 -1.33 -7.76
C MET A 203 -17.17 -2.29 -8.34
N VAL A 204 -17.60 -3.35 -9.04
CA VAL A 204 -16.71 -4.27 -9.77
C VAL A 204 -15.86 -3.52 -10.81
N GLU A 205 -16.46 -2.61 -11.57
CA GLU A 205 -15.70 -1.84 -12.58
C GLU A 205 -14.74 -0.83 -11.95
N VAL A 206 -15.09 -0.25 -10.80
CA VAL A 206 -14.16 0.59 -10.02
C VAL A 206 -12.96 -0.24 -9.54
N LEU A 207 -13.21 -1.38 -8.90
CA LEU A 207 -12.15 -2.26 -8.41
C LEU A 207 -11.22 -2.76 -9.53
N LYS A 208 -11.75 -3.13 -10.70
CA LYS A 208 -10.91 -3.51 -11.86
C LYS A 208 -9.95 -2.39 -12.25
N LYS A 209 -10.42 -1.14 -12.26
CA LYS A 209 -9.59 0.02 -12.57
C LYS A 209 -8.55 0.29 -11.48
N ASP A 210 -8.96 0.19 -10.22
CA ASP A 210 -8.09 0.46 -9.07
C ASP A 210 -6.96 -0.58 -8.99
N PHE A 211 -7.28 -1.87 -9.11
CA PHE A 211 -6.26 -2.93 -9.16
C PHE A 211 -5.30 -2.77 -10.35
N ALA A 212 -5.80 -2.41 -11.53
CA ALA A 212 -4.93 -2.12 -12.67
C ALA A 212 -3.98 -0.94 -12.40
N GLY A 213 -4.47 0.11 -11.73
CA GLY A 213 -3.68 1.25 -11.29
C GLY A 213 -2.64 0.87 -10.22
N GLY A 214 -3.03 0.05 -9.23
CA GLY A 214 -2.16 -0.50 -8.19
C GLY A 214 -1.01 -1.32 -8.78
N ILE A 215 -1.30 -2.17 -9.77
CA ILE A 215 -0.30 -3.00 -10.46
C ILE A 215 0.73 -2.10 -11.14
N GLU A 216 0.25 -1.09 -11.87
CA GLU A 216 1.13 -0.15 -12.58
C GLU A 216 1.99 0.66 -11.60
N GLN A 217 1.42 1.10 -10.48
CA GLN A 217 2.19 1.79 -9.46
C GLN A 217 3.23 0.87 -8.80
N ASN A 218 2.90 -0.40 -8.55
CA ASN A 218 3.85 -1.35 -7.99
C ASN A 218 4.98 -1.72 -8.98
N LYS A 219 4.72 -1.75 -10.30
CA LYS A 219 5.78 -1.86 -11.31
C LYS A 219 6.75 -0.68 -11.27
N LYS A 220 6.22 0.54 -11.11
CA LYS A 220 7.06 1.75 -10.92
C LYS A 220 7.86 1.67 -9.62
N ASN A 221 7.25 1.19 -8.54
CA ASN A 221 7.93 0.99 -7.26
C ASN A 221 9.05 -0.04 -7.36
N LEU A 222 8.85 -1.12 -8.12
CA LEU A 222 9.88 -2.14 -8.37
C LEU A 222 11.07 -1.54 -9.12
N ALA A 223 10.81 -0.80 -10.21
CA ALA A 223 11.85 -0.12 -10.96
C ALA A 223 12.61 0.90 -10.09
N ALA A 224 11.89 1.67 -9.26
CA ALA A 224 12.48 2.64 -8.33
C ALA A 224 13.27 1.97 -7.20
N ALA A 225 12.85 0.79 -6.73
CA ALA A 225 13.56 0.04 -5.71
C ALA A 225 14.94 -0.40 -6.20
N MET A 226 15.02 -0.80 -7.47
CA MET A 226 16.23 -1.30 -8.13
C MET A 226 17.05 -0.21 -8.82
N ALA A 227 16.59 1.05 -8.83
CA ALA A 227 17.26 2.13 -9.54
C ALA A 227 18.70 2.31 -9.04
N GLY A 228 19.66 2.31 -9.97
CA GLY A 228 21.08 2.47 -9.66
C GLY A 228 21.81 1.19 -9.24
N CYS A 229 21.16 0.03 -9.28
CA CYS A 229 21.79 -1.27 -9.06
C CYS A 229 21.21 -2.35 -9.98
N SER A 230 21.93 -3.47 -10.12
CA SER A 230 21.45 -4.65 -10.86
C SER A 230 21.34 -5.86 -9.93
N GLY A 231 20.38 -6.74 -10.22
CA GLY A 231 20.33 -8.07 -9.60
C GLY A 231 21.60 -8.88 -9.92
N PRO A 232 21.81 -10.03 -9.24
CA PRO A 232 22.96 -10.89 -9.54
C PRO A 232 22.95 -11.23 -11.03
N THR A 233 23.99 -10.80 -11.75
CA THR A 233 24.19 -11.23 -13.13
C THR A 233 24.42 -12.73 -13.11
N LYS A 234 23.79 -13.47 -14.03
CA LYS A 234 23.94 -14.93 -14.19
C LYS A 234 25.41 -15.39 -14.25
N ALA A 235 26.36 -14.49 -14.47
CA ALA A 235 27.80 -14.76 -14.59
C ALA A 235 28.55 -14.96 -13.26
N SER A 236 27.96 -14.71 -12.09
CA SER A 236 28.65 -14.89 -10.78
C SER A 236 28.27 -16.16 -10.01
N ILE A 237 27.47 -17.06 -10.59
CA ILE A 237 27.27 -18.40 -10.00
C ILE A 237 28.39 -19.30 -10.52
N VAL A 238 29.56 -19.20 -9.89
CA VAL A 238 30.57 -20.27 -9.96
C VAL A 238 30.19 -21.25 -8.85
N ILE A 239 29.64 -22.40 -9.26
CA ILE A 239 29.45 -23.58 -8.40
C ILE A 239 30.76 -24.36 -8.38
#